data_AF-A0A0H5PA58-F1
#
_entry.id   AF-A0A0H5PA58-F1
#
_cell.length_a   1.000
_cell.length_b   1.000
_cell.length_c   1.000
_cell.angle_alpha   90.00
_cell.angle_beta   90.00
_cell.angle_gamma   90.00
#
_symmetry.space_group_name_H-M   'P 1'
#
loop_
_entity.id
_entity.type
_entity.pdbx_description
1 polymer ?
#
loop_
_entity_poly.entity_id
_entity_poly.type
_entity_poly.pdbx_seq_one_letter_code
_entity_poly.pdbx_strand_id
1 'polypeptide(L)'
;MSVFDQYTDKAETSPVLGWLVLYSIFRGEVTPEELEEWFDEFDLDTVHLPPPLRADDAFERVTGPQGVKAVYSLDDPTADRKTRPRRKSGDDAGDRVATLMVRHVRRDSGQLVRHLVREVRDEERTELSYDTRLGVIAFIRSDDPDAAGAGKLRVEPDAAAIADLPQGEQDRVEQLLAEVTDLHTWHSTYMGPDRLRAIVRRYVEALGGLKVRPTGGVYFVTAEHEATLAGLREVVARFGSGSHFVRVPLPDEDEMREMIVNAFTNQAREDLEKLAEDIAAAKANGAGDAAVTNLHNRFQQLSRRAEEYSERLSDSLDDTHASLRLVNMQLAELMMRAAG
;
A
#
# COMPACT_ATOMS: atom_id res chain seq x y z
N MET A 1 -16.07 -24.17 -17.21
CA MET A 1 -17.28 -23.57 -16.62
C MET A 1 -17.12 -23.61 -15.13
N SER A 2 -16.85 -22.45 -14.55
CA SER A 2 -16.62 -22.29 -13.13
C SER A 2 -17.95 -22.41 -12.38
N VAL A 3 -17.94 -22.89 -11.14
CA VAL A 3 -19.13 -22.89 -10.26
C VAL A 3 -19.71 -21.46 -10.13
N PHE A 4 -18.87 -20.45 -10.31
CA PHE A 4 -19.23 -19.03 -10.30
C PHE A 4 -20.05 -18.59 -11.52
N ASP A 5 -19.88 -19.22 -12.70
CA ASP A 5 -20.62 -18.86 -13.92
C ASP A 5 -22.13 -19.16 -13.74
N GLN A 6 -22.47 -20.18 -12.95
CA GLN A 6 -23.85 -20.61 -12.69
C GLN A 6 -24.65 -19.66 -11.79
N TYR A 7 -23.98 -18.81 -11.00
CA TYR A 7 -24.64 -17.81 -10.16
C TYR A 7 -24.99 -16.53 -10.94
N THR A 8 -24.24 -16.22 -11.99
CA THR A 8 -24.55 -15.11 -12.91
C THR A 8 -25.84 -15.34 -13.69
N ASP A 9 -26.10 -16.57 -14.16
CA ASP A 9 -27.30 -16.89 -14.96
C ASP A 9 -28.61 -16.83 -14.15
N LYS A 10 -28.57 -17.03 -12.82
CA LYS A 10 -29.78 -16.91 -11.98
C LYS A 10 -30.19 -15.47 -11.69
N ALA A 11 -29.30 -14.50 -11.87
CA ALA A 11 -29.57 -13.09 -11.63
C ALA A 11 -30.41 -12.43 -12.74
N GLU A 12 -30.63 -13.09 -13.89
CA GLU A 12 -31.42 -12.53 -15.00
C GLU A 12 -32.93 -12.36 -14.68
N THR A 13 -33.42 -12.83 -13.53
CA THR A 13 -34.86 -12.85 -13.21
C THR A 13 -35.27 -12.06 -11.96
N SER A 14 -34.34 -11.39 -11.26
CA SER A 14 -34.66 -10.55 -10.08
C SER A 14 -33.88 -9.24 -10.10
N PRO A 15 -34.45 -8.13 -9.59
CA PRO A 15 -33.69 -6.90 -9.43
C PRO A 15 -32.46 -7.14 -8.54
N VAL A 16 -31.38 -6.42 -8.82
CA VAL A 16 -30.08 -6.55 -8.15
C VAL A 16 -29.79 -5.24 -7.43
N LEU A 17 -29.43 -5.32 -6.13
CA LEU A 17 -29.03 -4.14 -5.34
C LEU A 17 -27.68 -3.58 -5.82
N GLY A 18 -26.80 -4.50 -6.22
CA GLY A 18 -25.45 -4.20 -6.66
C GLY A 18 -24.59 -5.44 -6.71
N TRP A 19 -23.31 -5.25 -6.46
CA TRP A 19 -22.28 -6.26 -6.65
C TRP A 19 -21.42 -6.38 -5.39
N LEU A 20 -21.21 -7.61 -4.93
CA LEU A 20 -20.12 -7.92 -4.03
C LEU A 20 -18.84 -8.07 -4.84
N VAL A 21 -17.86 -7.22 -4.55
CA VAL A 21 -16.58 -7.11 -5.21
C VAL A 21 -15.50 -7.71 -4.33
N LEU A 22 -14.74 -8.64 -4.89
CA LEU A 22 -13.56 -9.25 -4.27
C LEU A 22 -12.43 -9.24 -5.29
N TYR A 23 -11.23 -8.90 -4.86
CA TYR A 23 -10.06 -8.93 -5.74
C TYR A 23 -8.83 -9.50 -5.05
N SER A 24 -7.98 -10.13 -5.85
CA SER A 24 -6.64 -10.51 -5.47
C SER A 24 -5.67 -10.07 -6.56
N ILE A 25 -4.50 -9.60 -6.14
CA ILE A 25 -3.42 -9.17 -7.03
C ILE A 25 -2.17 -9.83 -6.51
N PHE A 26 -1.50 -10.67 -7.30
CA PHE A 26 -0.33 -11.44 -6.84
C PHE A 26 0.97 -11.03 -7.51
N ARG A 27 0.88 -10.64 -8.79
CA ARG A 27 1.98 -10.14 -9.60
C ARG A 27 1.54 -8.86 -10.30
N GLY A 28 2.53 -8.15 -10.85
CA GLY A 28 2.32 -6.94 -11.62
C GLY A 28 3.66 -6.40 -12.07
N GLU A 29 4.03 -6.69 -13.31
CA GLU A 29 5.01 -5.93 -14.07
C GLU A 29 4.20 -5.00 -14.96
N VAL A 30 3.53 -4.03 -14.32
CA VAL A 30 2.66 -3.07 -15.00
C VAL A 30 3.33 -1.71 -14.93
N THR A 31 3.63 -1.14 -16.08
CA THR A 31 4.13 0.23 -16.20
C THR A 31 3.00 1.25 -16.00
N PRO A 32 3.29 2.49 -15.57
CA PRO A 32 2.29 3.56 -15.51
C PRO A 32 1.55 3.75 -16.84
N GLU A 33 2.30 3.70 -17.94
CA GLU A 33 1.78 3.91 -19.29
C GLU A 33 0.80 2.80 -19.70
N GLU A 34 1.16 1.53 -19.49
CA GLU A 34 0.25 0.40 -19.74
C GLU A 34 -1.05 0.51 -18.92
N LEU A 35 -0.95 0.94 -17.66
CA LEU A 35 -2.13 1.09 -16.82
C LEU A 35 -3.04 2.22 -17.30
N GLU A 36 -2.47 3.34 -17.74
CA GLU A 36 -3.21 4.45 -18.32
C GLU A 36 -3.92 4.02 -19.61
N GLU A 37 -3.21 3.34 -20.53
CA GLU A 37 -3.79 2.79 -21.75
C GLU A 37 -4.97 1.84 -21.45
N TRP A 38 -4.85 0.98 -20.44
CA TRP A 38 -5.94 0.06 -20.08
C TRP A 38 -7.11 0.78 -19.42
N PHE A 39 -6.87 1.86 -18.66
CA PHE A 39 -7.96 2.66 -18.11
C PHE A 39 -8.75 3.33 -19.22
N ASP A 40 -8.06 3.95 -20.17
CA ASP A 40 -8.69 4.57 -21.35
C ASP A 40 -9.45 3.53 -22.20
N GLU A 41 -8.87 2.34 -22.42
CA GLU A 41 -9.49 1.25 -23.19
C GLU A 41 -10.84 0.81 -22.59
N PHE A 42 -10.95 0.80 -21.26
CA PHE A 42 -12.14 0.34 -20.54
C PHE A 42 -13.01 1.46 -19.97
N ASP A 43 -12.83 2.70 -20.44
CA ASP A 43 -13.59 3.89 -20.02
C ASP A 43 -13.59 4.07 -18.49
N LEU A 44 -12.40 3.86 -17.88
CA LEU A 44 -12.16 4.08 -16.46
C LEU A 44 -11.55 5.46 -16.23
N ASP A 45 -11.95 6.11 -15.14
CA ASP A 45 -11.48 7.44 -14.76
C ASP A 45 -10.00 7.42 -14.35
N THR A 46 -9.17 8.05 -15.16
CA THR A 46 -7.72 8.17 -14.97
C THR A 46 -7.34 9.06 -13.78
N VAL A 47 -8.28 9.82 -13.19
CA VAL A 47 -8.04 10.58 -11.95
C VAL A 47 -7.62 9.68 -10.77
N HIS A 48 -7.93 8.38 -10.86
CA HIS A 48 -7.58 7.39 -9.85
C HIS A 48 -6.18 6.79 -10.04
N LEU A 49 -5.50 7.11 -11.15
CA LEU A 49 -4.13 6.68 -11.40
C LEU A 49 -3.17 7.40 -10.42
N PRO A 50 -2.13 6.71 -9.93
CA PRO A 50 -1.15 7.33 -9.06
C PRO A 50 -0.26 8.29 -9.86
N PRO A 51 0.47 9.20 -9.20
CA PRO A 51 1.50 9.99 -9.88
C PRO A 51 2.56 9.07 -10.52
N PRO A 52 3.39 9.60 -11.44
CA PRO A 52 4.48 8.83 -12.05
C PRO A 52 5.40 8.15 -11.04
N LEU A 53 6.06 7.07 -11.46
CA LEU A 53 7.09 6.43 -10.64
C LEU A 53 8.26 7.39 -10.47
N ARG A 54 8.73 7.53 -9.23
CA ARG A 54 9.89 8.36 -8.90
C ARG A 54 11.08 7.48 -8.57
N ALA A 55 12.19 7.72 -9.24
CA ALA A 55 13.40 6.93 -9.08
C ALA A 55 14.09 7.17 -7.72
N ASP A 56 13.88 8.35 -7.10
CA ASP A 56 14.32 8.63 -5.73
C ASP A 56 13.52 7.84 -4.68
N ASP A 57 12.19 7.75 -4.83
CA ASP A 57 11.35 6.89 -3.97
C ASP A 57 11.74 5.41 -4.12
N ALA A 58 12.01 4.96 -5.36
CA ALA A 58 12.52 3.61 -5.60
C ALA A 58 13.86 3.38 -4.87
N PHE A 59 14.78 4.34 -4.92
CA PHE A 59 16.04 4.27 -4.19
C PHE A 59 15.81 4.19 -2.68
N GLU A 60 14.97 5.04 -2.11
CA GLU A 60 14.63 5.01 -0.68
C GLU A 60 13.96 3.71 -0.26
N ARG A 61 13.08 3.14 -1.09
CA ARG A 61 12.44 1.85 -0.83
C ARG A 61 13.47 0.71 -0.78
N VAL A 62 14.37 0.65 -1.76
CA VAL A 62 15.36 -0.44 -1.88
C VAL A 62 16.45 -0.36 -0.82
N THR A 63 16.84 0.86 -0.41
CA THR A 63 18.00 1.06 0.47
C THR A 63 17.64 1.67 1.84
N GLY A 64 16.35 1.78 2.15
CA GLY A 64 15.83 2.24 3.43
C GLY A 64 15.85 1.15 4.52
N PRO A 65 15.25 1.42 5.70
CA PRO A 65 15.31 0.51 6.86
C PRO A 65 14.74 -0.90 6.62
N GLN A 66 13.79 -1.02 5.70
CA GLN A 66 13.17 -2.29 5.29
C GLN A 66 13.66 -2.77 3.92
N GLY A 67 14.69 -2.12 3.39
CA GLY A 67 15.30 -2.44 2.10
C GLY A 67 16.17 -3.70 2.14
N VAL A 68 17.07 -3.81 1.17
CA VAL A 68 17.99 -4.95 1.05
C VAL A 68 18.83 -5.13 2.32
N LYS A 69 18.94 -6.38 2.75
CA LYS A 69 19.78 -6.81 3.87
C LYS A 69 20.06 -8.29 3.74
N ALA A 70 21.26 -8.71 4.14
CA ALA A 70 21.60 -10.12 4.25
C ALA A 70 22.11 -10.42 5.66
N VAL A 71 21.71 -11.57 6.19
CA VAL A 71 22.18 -12.07 7.49
C VAL A 71 22.66 -13.50 7.30
N TYR A 72 23.92 -13.77 7.59
CA TYR A 72 24.54 -15.09 7.39
C TYR A 72 25.48 -15.44 8.54
N SER A 73 25.71 -16.74 8.73
CA SER A 73 26.69 -17.26 9.68
C SER A 73 28.10 -17.04 9.12
N LEU A 74 29.04 -16.64 9.98
CA LEU A 74 30.44 -16.52 9.58
C LEU A 74 31.13 -17.87 9.36
N ASP A 75 30.61 -18.94 9.97
CA ASP A 75 31.17 -20.29 9.81
C ASP A 75 30.78 -20.92 8.47
N ASP A 76 29.63 -20.50 7.92
CA ASP A 76 29.17 -20.89 6.58
C ASP A 76 28.41 -19.72 5.90
N PRO A 77 29.13 -18.78 5.27
CA PRO A 77 28.52 -17.64 4.58
C PRO A 77 27.65 -18.03 3.38
N THR A 78 27.86 -19.23 2.84
CA THR A 78 27.18 -19.74 1.65
C THR A 78 25.82 -20.37 1.96
N ALA A 79 25.61 -20.80 3.20
CA ALA A 79 24.33 -21.37 3.63
C ALA A 79 23.20 -20.33 3.56
N ASP A 80 22.13 -20.67 2.84
CA ASP A 80 20.91 -19.89 2.84
C ASP A 80 20.13 -20.16 4.14
N ARG A 81 19.92 -19.13 4.97
CA ARG A 81 19.28 -19.27 6.28
C ARG A 81 17.81 -19.72 6.16
N LYS A 82 17.16 -19.49 5.01
CA LYS A 82 15.78 -19.93 4.74
C LYS A 82 15.62 -21.46 4.80
N THR A 83 16.70 -22.22 4.65
CA THR A 83 16.67 -23.69 4.54
C THR A 83 17.06 -24.40 5.84
N ARG A 84 17.54 -23.67 6.87
CA ARG A 84 17.86 -24.30 8.16
C ARG A 84 16.61 -24.32 9.06
N PRO A 85 16.06 -25.49 9.43
CA PRO A 85 15.07 -25.55 10.49
C PRO A 85 15.67 -24.97 11.76
N ARG A 86 14.92 -24.11 12.46
CA ARG A 86 15.29 -23.61 13.80
C ARG A 86 15.63 -24.81 14.68
N ARG A 87 16.92 -25.11 14.86
CA ARG A 87 17.35 -26.12 15.82
C ARG A 87 17.00 -25.62 17.21
N LYS A 88 16.06 -26.31 17.84
CA LYS A 88 15.72 -26.17 19.25
C LYS A 88 16.52 -27.22 20.00
N SER A 89 17.80 -26.96 20.30
CA SER A 89 18.58 -27.75 21.26
C SER A 89 19.97 -27.16 21.50
N GLY A 90 20.19 -26.59 22.69
CA GLY A 90 21.14 -27.11 23.67
C GLY A 90 22.64 -27.19 23.40
N ASP A 91 23.17 -26.79 22.25
CA ASP A 91 24.61 -26.62 22.01
C ASP A 91 24.91 -25.15 21.73
N ASP A 92 25.09 -24.38 22.81
CA ASP A 92 25.61 -23.00 22.81
C ASP A 92 27.11 -23.02 22.53
N ALA A 93 27.48 -23.16 21.26
CA ALA A 93 28.70 -22.55 20.72
C ALA A 93 28.23 -21.35 19.91
N GLY A 94 28.60 -20.15 20.34
CA GLY A 94 28.05 -18.88 19.87
C GLY A 94 28.07 -18.74 18.36
N ASP A 95 26.88 -18.69 17.76
CA ASP A 95 26.72 -18.42 16.34
C ASP A 95 27.25 -17.00 16.05
N ARG A 96 28.47 -16.89 15.52
CA ARG A 96 28.98 -15.62 15.00
C ARG A 96 28.26 -15.29 13.70
N VAL A 97 27.57 -14.15 13.68
CA VAL A 97 26.71 -13.74 12.55
C VAL A 97 27.20 -12.42 11.99
N ALA A 98 27.25 -12.33 10.66
CA ALA A 98 27.40 -11.07 9.96
C ALA A 98 26.06 -10.61 9.37
N THR A 99 25.88 -9.29 9.41
CA THR A 99 24.78 -8.61 8.74
C THR A 99 25.35 -7.62 7.73
N LEU A 100 24.93 -7.78 6.48
CA LEU A 100 25.11 -6.75 5.46
C LEU A 100 23.87 -5.88 5.43
N MET A 101 24.06 -4.58 5.55
CA MET A 101 22.95 -3.63 5.55
C MET A 101 23.36 -2.29 4.97
N VAL A 102 22.37 -1.56 4.48
CA VAL A 102 22.57 -0.24 3.91
C VAL A 102 22.32 0.82 4.99
N ARG A 103 23.30 1.70 5.23
CA ARG A 103 23.24 2.78 6.22
C ARG A 103 23.18 4.13 5.51
N HIS A 104 22.34 5.02 6.04
CA HIS A 104 22.26 6.40 5.56
C HIS A 104 23.53 7.18 5.93
N VAL A 105 24.05 7.95 4.98
CA VAL A 105 25.24 8.80 5.19
C VAL A 105 24.88 10.26 4.98
N ARG A 106 24.34 10.60 3.80
CA ARG A 106 24.02 11.98 3.45
C ARG A 106 22.79 12.04 2.56
N ARG A 107 22.00 13.09 2.76
CA ARG A 107 20.94 13.52 1.84
C ARG A 107 21.08 15.02 1.64
N ASP A 108 21.20 15.45 0.40
CA ASP A 108 21.17 16.85 0.01
C ASP A 108 20.22 17.05 -1.18
N SER A 109 20.15 18.25 -1.76
CA SER A 109 19.28 18.54 -2.89
C SER A 109 19.67 17.79 -4.15
N GLY A 110 20.97 17.53 -4.36
CA GLY A 110 21.50 16.90 -5.58
C GLY A 110 21.70 15.39 -5.49
N GLN A 111 21.77 14.81 -4.29
CA GLN A 111 21.95 13.36 -4.15
C GLN A 111 21.51 12.78 -2.80
N LEU A 112 21.31 11.47 -2.81
CA LEU A 112 21.20 10.63 -1.63
C LEU A 112 22.36 9.64 -1.62
N VAL A 113 23.11 9.57 -0.52
CA VAL A 113 24.27 8.69 -0.36
C VAL A 113 24.05 7.77 0.82
N ARG A 114 24.19 6.48 0.56
CA ARG A 114 24.18 5.42 1.56
C ARG A 114 25.42 4.54 1.40
N HIS A 115 25.83 3.88 2.47
CA HIS A 115 26.92 2.91 2.43
C HIS A 115 26.38 1.51 2.67
N LEU A 116 26.90 0.54 1.91
CA LEU A 116 26.80 -0.86 2.32
C LEU A 116 27.84 -1.10 3.40
N VAL A 117 27.40 -1.60 4.56
CA VAL A 117 28.27 -1.92 5.68
C VAL A 117 28.08 -3.37 6.11
N ARG A 118 29.13 -3.91 6.74
CA ARG A 118 29.11 -5.22 7.40
C ARG A 118 29.27 -5.06 8.90
N GLU A 119 28.26 -5.54 9.62
CA GLU A 119 28.24 -5.58 11.07
C GLU A 119 28.40 -7.04 11.53
N VAL A 120 29.38 -7.32 12.39
CA VAL A 120 29.59 -8.66 12.97
C VAL A 120 29.16 -8.63 14.43
N ARG A 121 28.26 -9.56 14.76
CA ARG A 121 27.80 -9.80 16.12
C ARG A 121 28.34 -11.13 16.62
N ASP A 122 28.95 -11.06 17.80
CA ASP A 122 29.46 -12.21 18.54
C ASP A 122 28.74 -12.27 19.90
N GLU A 123 27.85 -13.25 20.07
CA GLU A 123 27.02 -13.38 21.27
C GLU A 123 27.82 -13.88 22.49
N GLU A 124 28.95 -14.56 22.29
CA GLU A 124 29.81 -15.01 23.39
C GLU A 124 30.59 -13.86 24.03
N ARG A 125 30.93 -12.84 23.25
CA ARG A 125 31.78 -11.73 23.71
C ARG A 125 31.01 -10.47 24.09
N THR A 126 29.69 -10.42 23.85
CA THR A 126 28.86 -9.20 24.04
C THR A 126 29.49 -7.97 23.38
N GLU A 127 30.19 -8.17 22.27
CA GLU A 127 30.91 -7.11 21.54
C GLU A 127 30.34 -6.99 20.13
N LEU A 128 30.04 -5.75 19.73
CA LEU A 128 29.76 -5.38 18.36
C LEU A 128 31.09 -4.91 17.75
N SER A 129 31.61 -5.64 16.77
CA SER A 129 32.77 -5.17 16.01
C SER A 129 32.31 -4.34 14.80
N TYR A 130 32.88 -3.13 14.70
CA TYR A 130 32.40 -2.01 13.91
C TYR A 130 32.31 -2.23 12.39
N ASP A 131 31.37 -1.48 11.79
CA ASP A 131 30.96 -1.39 10.39
C ASP A 131 32.13 -1.23 9.38
N THR A 132 32.55 -2.32 8.73
CA THR A 132 33.39 -2.20 7.54
C THR A 132 32.53 -1.66 6.39
N ARG A 133 32.92 -0.52 5.80
CA ARG A 133 32.28 -0.01 4.58
C ARG A 133 32.72 -0.87 3.40
N LEU A 134 31.75 -1.48 2.72
CA LEU A 134 31.97 -2.38 1.59
C LEU A 134 31.56 -1.77 0.24
N GLY A 135 30.87 -0.63 0.26
CA GLY A 135 30.54 0.09 -0.96
C GLY A 135 29.76 1.36 -0.71
N VAL A 136 29.73 2.21 -1.72
CA VAL A 136 28.92 3.43 -1.78
C VAL A 136 27.76 3.19 -2.73
N ILE A 137 26.54 3.49 -2.27
CA ILE A 137 25.33 3.43 -3.07
C ILE A 137 24.74 4.84 -3.06
N ALA A 138 24.78 5.50 -4.21
CA ALA A 138 24.33 6.87 -4.36
C ALA A 138 23.21 6.96 -5.40
N PHE A 139 22.23 7.83 -5.15
CA PHE A 139 21.28 8.29 -6.14
C PHE A 139 21.57 9.75 -6.46
N ILE A 140 22.00 10.01 -7.69
CA ILE A 140 22.27 11.36 -8.19
C ILE A 140 20.99 11.88 -8.82
N ARG A 141 20.39 12.92 -8.24
CA ARG A 141 19.16 13.50 -8.75
C ARG A 141 19.42 14.23 -10.06
N SER A 142 18.39 14.28 -10.90
CA SER A 142 18.41 15.13 -12.08
C SER A 142 18.43 16.61 -11.66
N ASP A 143 19.20 17.42 -12.38
CA ASP A 143 19.18 18.89 -12.25
C ASP A 143 18.01 19.51 -13.05
N ASP A 144 17.30 18.70 -13.84
CA ASP A 144 16.12 19.11 -14.59
C ASP A 144 14.92 19.33 -13.64
N PRO A 145 14.42 20.58 -13.52
CA PRO A 145 13.30 20.88 -12.64
C PRO A 145 11.99 20.20 -13.06
N ASP A 146 11.84 19.86 -14.34
CA ASP A 146 10.64 19.20 -14.87
C ASP A 146 10.70 17.67 -14.67
N ALA A 147 11.88 17.12 -14.39
CA ALA A 147 12.10 15.71 -14.10
C ALA A 147 12.15 15.42 -12.58
N ALA A 148 11.20 15.98 -11.83
CA ALA A 148 11.18 15.88 -10.37
C ALA A 148 11.15 14.43 -9.88
N GLY A 149 12.20 14.01 -9.16
CA GLY A 149 12.36 12.63 -8.66
C GLY A 149 13.08 11.68 -9.63
N ALA A 150 13.47 12.16 -10.80
CA ALA A 150 14.35 11.45 -11.71
C ALA A 150 15.81 11.55 -11.24
N GLY A 151 16.64 10.63 -11.72
CA GLY A 151 18.05 10.57 -11.39
C GLY A 151 18.68 9.25 -11.79
N LYS A 152 19.91 9.03 -11.36
CA LYS A 152 20.70 7.84 -11.68
C LYS A 152 21.21 7.18 -10.42
N LEU A 153 21.02 5.86 -10.35
CA LEU A 153 21.69 5.02 -9.36
C LEU A 153 23.17 4.89 -9.73
N ARG A 154 24.04 5.02 -8.73
CA ARG A 154 25.47 4.74 -8.80
C ARG A 154 25.82 3.79 -7.66
N VAL A 155 26.37 2.63 -8.01
CA VAL A 155 26.85 1.63 -7.06
C VAL A 155 28.35 1.46 -7.25
N GLU A 156 29.12 1.74 -6.21
CA GLU A 156 30.59 1.70 -6.21
C GLU A 156 31.08 0.76 -5.10
N PRO A 157 31.41 -0.50 -5.43
CA PRO A 157 32.00 -1.43 -4.47
C PRO A 157 33.36 -0.92 -3.97
N ASP A 158 33.66 -1.12 -2.68
CA ASP A 158 34.98 -0.89 -2.11
C ASP A 158 35.84 -2.14 -2.30
N ALA A 159 36.46 -2.26 -3.48
CA ALA A 159 37.15 -3.48 -3.90
C ALA A 159 38.25 -3.93 -2.92
N ALA A 160 38.94 -3.00 -2.26
CA ALA A 160 39.94 -3.31 -1.25
C ALA A 160 39.29 -3.93 -0.01
N ALA A 161 38.26 -3.28 0.54
CA ALA A 161 37.56 -3.77 1.72
C ALA A 161 36.84 -5.11 1.47
N ILE A 162 36.34 -5.33 0.25
CA ILE A 162 35.72 -6.60 -0.15
C ILE A 162 36.79 -7.70 -0.29
N ALA A 163 37.95 -7.41 -0.89
CA ALA A 163 39.01 -8.39 -1.06
C ALA A 163 39.57 -8.94 0.27
N ASP A 164 39.46 -8.17 1.36
CA ASP A 164 39.85 -8.59 2.71
C ASP A 164 38.86 -9.60 3.34
N LEU A 165 37.70 -9.83 2.73
CA LEU A 165 36.70 -10.80 3.21
C LEU A 165 36.94 -12.21 2.65
N PRO A 166 36.49 -13.27 3.34
CA PRO A 166 36.44 -14.62 2.76
C PRO A 166 35.58 -14.66 1.49
N GLN A 167 35.93 -15.53 0.53
CA GLN A 167 35.26 -15.61 -0.78
C GLN A 167 33.74 -15.72 -0.67
N GLY A 168 33.22 -16.57 0.22
CA GLY A 168 31.77 -16.73 0.40
C GLY A 168 31.07 -15.46 0.88
N GLU A 169 31.76 -14.57 1.58
CA GLU A 169 31.23 -13.25 1.96
C GLU A 169 31.34 -12.25 0.80
N GLN A 170 32.41 -12.32 -0.01
CA GLN A 170 32.54 -11.50 -1.22
C GLN A 170 31.35 -11.74 -2.16
N ASP A 171 31.02 -13.01 -2.42
CA ASP A 171 29.88 -13.39 -3.26
C ASP A 171 28.55 -12.83 -2.73
N ARG A 172 28.37 -12.77 -1.39
CA ARG A 172 27.18 -12.18 -0.76
C ARG A 172 27.11 -10.67 -0.93
N VAL A 173 28.24 -9.99 -0.84
CA VAL A 173 28.33 -8.54 -1.05
C VAL A 173 27.99 -8.21 -2.49
N GLU A 174 28.60 -8.91 -3.45
CA GLU A 174 28.33 -8.74 -4.88
C GLU A 174 26.86 -9.04 -5.21
N GLN A 175 26.30 -10.12 -4.67
CA GLN A 175 24.90 -10.47 -4.83
C GLN A 175 23.98 -9.35 -4.30
N LEU A 176 24.26 -8.80 -3.12
CA LEU A 176 23.42 -7.74 -2.54
C LEU A 176 23.54 -6.43 -3.33
N LEU A 177 24.72 -6.07 -3.83
CA LEU A 177 24.91 -4.90 -4.68
C LEU A 177 24.21 -5.04 -6.04
N ALA A 178 24.21 -6.24 -6.62
CA ALA A 178 23.43 -6.55 -7.82
C ALA A 178 21.93 -6.45 -7.52
N GLU A 179 21.46 -7.03 -6.40
CA GLU A 179 20.06 -6.97 -5.97
C GLU A 179 19.57 -5.52 -5.80
N VAL A 180 20.40 -4.61 -5.27
CA VAL A 180 20.08 -3.18 -5.20
C VAL A 180 19.80 -2.59 -6.58
N THR A 181 20.62 -2.93 -7.57
CA THR A 181 20.50 -2.41 -8.93
C THR A 181 19.25 -2.96 -9.62
N ASP A 182 19.00 -4.26 -9.47
CA ASP A 182 17.85 -4.93 -10.05
C ASP A 182 16.54 -4.42 -9.45
N LEU A 183 16.45 -4.35 -8.12
CA LEU A 183 15.26 -3.85 -7.43
C LEU A 183 15.03 -2.35 -7.68
N HIS A 184 16.09 -1.53 -7.78
CA HIS A 184 15.95 -0.11 -8.10
C HIS A 184 15.39 0.08 -9.51
N THR A 185 15.93 -0.66 -10.47
CA THR A 185 15.44 -0.66 -11.85
C THR A 185 13.98 -1.09 -11.87
N TRP A 186 13.66 -2.20 -11.22
CA TRP A 186 12.30 -2.72 -11.18
C TRP A 186 11.30 -1.72 -10.56
N HIS A 187 11.64 -1.12 -9.40
CA HIS A 187 10.78 -0.15 -8.73
C HIS A 187 10.68 1.20 -9.44
N SER A 188 11.61 1.49 -10.36
CA SER A 188 11.57 2.69 -11.20
C SER A 188 10.73 2.48 -12.47
N THR A 189 10.53 1.22 -12.89
CA THR A 189 9.81 0.87 -14.13
C THR A 189 8.39 0.34 -13.86
N TYR A 190 8.21 -0.49 -12.83
CA TYR A 190 6.98 -1.23 -12.61
C TYR A 190 6.26 -0.86 -11.31
N MET A 191 4.93 -0.88 -11.37
CA MET A 191 4.06 -0.78 -10.21
C MET A 191 3.93 -2.14 -9.53
N GLY A 192 4.48 -2.25 -8.33
CA GLY A 192 4.36 -3.47 -7.56
C GLY A 192 2.94 -3.77 -7.06
N PRO A 193 2.71 -5.03 -6.61
CA PRO A 193 1.38 -5.53 -6.30
C PRO A 193 0.68 -4.71 -5.20
N ASP A 194 1.41 -4.18 -4.23
CA ASP A 194 0.81 -3.33 -3.18
C ASP A 194 0.27 -2.02 -3.75
N ARG A 195 0.97 -1.43 -4.72
CA ARG A 195 0.54 -0.19 -5.39
C ARG A 195 -0.68 -0.47 -6.26
N LEU A 196 -0.67 -1.55 -7.03
CA LEU A 196 -1.83 -1.99 -7.82
C LEU A 196 -3.05 -2.29 -6.93
N ARG A 197 -2.87 -2.96 -5.78
CA ARG A 197 -3.95 -3.17 -4.79
C ARG A 197 -4.50 -1.86 -4.25
N ALA A 198 -3.63 -0.88 -3.98
CA ALA A 198 -4.05 0.43 -3.51
C ALA A 198 -4.85 1.19 -4.58
N ILE A 199 -4.52 1.04 -5.86
CA ILE A 199 -5.26 1.65 -6.98
C ILE A 199 -6.66 1.04 -7.07
N VAL A 200 -6.76 -0.29 -7.20
CA VAL A 200 -8.07 -0.97 -7.29
C VAL A 200 -8.92 -0.68 -6.06
N ARG A 201 -8.32 -0.71 -4.86
CA ARG A 201 -9.02 -0.36 -3.62
C ARG A 201 -9.61 1.04 -3.68
N ARG A 202 -8.79 2.03 -4.01
CA ARG A 202 -9.18 3.44 -4.04
C ARG A 202 -10.27 3.68 -5.08
N TYR A 203 -10.18 3.01 -6.23
CA TYR A 203 -11.19 3.07 -7.27
C TYR A 203 -12.52 2.50 -6.76
N VAL A 204 -12.53 1.31 -6.15
CA VAL A 204 -13.73 0.72 -5.56
C VAL A 204 -14.32 1.60 -4.45
N GLU A 205 -13.49 2.20 -3.59
CA GLU A 205 -13.91 3.15 -2.56
C GLU A 205 -14.51 4.44 -3.19
N ALA A 206 -13.99 4.90 -4.33
CA ALA A 206 -14.50 6.06 -5.06
C ALA A 206 -15.86 5.80 -5.72
N LEU A 207 -16.14 4.55 -6.12
CA LEU A 207 -17.47 4.10 -6.56
C LEU A 207 -18.47 3.92 -5.40
N GLY A 208 -18.20 4.51 -4.23
CA GLY A 208 -19.05 4.36 -3.05
C GLY A 208 -18.95 2.99 -2.39
N GLY A 209 -17.93 2.18 -2.71
CA GLY A 209 -17.74 0.83 -2.18
C GLY A 209 -17.84 0.77 -0.65
N LEU A 210 -18.74 -0.05 -0.15
CA LEU A 210 -18.99 -0.27 1.27
C LEU A 210 -18.36 -1.59 1.70
N LYS A 211 -17.52 -1.57 2.75
CA LYS A 211 -16.96 -2.80 3.30
C LYS A 211 -18.04 -3.61 4.01
N VAL A 212 -18.35 -4.78 3.48
CA VAL A 212 -19.35 -5.68 4.08
C VAL A 212 -18.75 -6.65 5.10
N ARG A 213 -17.42 -6.73 5.17
CA ARG A 213 -16.71 -7.45 6.23
C ARG A 213 -15.68 -6.55 6.91
N PRO A 214 -15.51 -6.66 8.24
CA PRO A 214 -14.44 -5.97 8.97
C PRO A 214 -13.04 -6.39 8.49
N THR A 215 -12.91 -7.65 8.05
CA THR A 215 -11.67 -8.24 7.57
C THR A 215 -11.87 -8.95 6.23
N GLY A 216 -10.92 -8.77 5.32
CA GLY A 216 -11.00 -9.27 3.94
C GLY A 216 -11.73 -8.29 3.04
N GLY A 217 -11.06 -7.86 1.95
CA GLY A 217 -11.50 -6.79 1.04
C GLY A 217 -12.70 -7.16 0.18
N VAL A 218 -13.85 -7.42 0.82
CA VAL A 218 -15.14 -7.60 0.19
C VAL A 218 -15.90 -6.29 0.30
N TYR A 219 -16.27 -5.73 -0.86
CA TYR A 219 -16.97 -4.46 -0.95
C TYR A 219 -18.32 -4.67 -1.61
N PHE A 220 -19.37 -4.01 -1.13
CA PHE A 220 -20.59 -3.82 -1.88
C PHE A 220 -20.49 -2.54 -2.70
N VAL A 221 -20.79 -2.63 -3.99
CA VAL A 221 -20.87 -1.50 -4.92
C VAL A 221 -22.24 -1.53 -5.58
N THR A 222 -22.87 -0.37 -5.75
CA THR A 222 -24.23 -0.24 -6.26
C THR A 222 -24.36 -0.68 -7.72
N ALA A 223 -25.56 -1.10 -8.13
CA ALA A 223 -25.80 -1.68 -9.46
C ALA A 223 -25.46 -0.72 -10.63
N GLU A 224 -25.54 0.60 -10.41
CA GLU A 224 -25.23 1.63 -11.42
C GLU A 224 -23.80 1.58 -11.95
N HIS A 225 -22.87 1.01 -11.18
CA HIS A 225 -21.46 0.91 -11.55
C HIS A 225 -21.10 -0.41 -12.26
N GLU A 226 -22.09 -1.17 -12.72
CA GLU A 226 -21.86 -2.48 -13.36
C GLU A 226 -20.81 -2.41 -14.49
N ALA A 227 -20.96 -1.47 -15.42
CA ALA A 227 -20.05 -1.32 -16.56
C ALA A 227 -18.61 -1.01 -16.09
N THR A 228 -18.47 -0.11 -15.12
CA THR A 228 -17.17 0.26 -14.54
C THR A 228 -16.52 -0.93 -13.82
N LEU A 229 -17.30 -1.73 -13.08
CA LEU A 229 -16.80 -2.95 -12.43
C LEU A 229 -16.38 -4.02 -13.46
N ALA A 230 -17.06 -4.08 -14.61
CA ALA A 230 -16.65 -4.94 -15.71
C ALA A 230 -15.32 -4.48 -16.31
N GLY A 231 -15.14 -3.17 -16.54
CA GLY A 231 -13.87 -2.60 -17.00
C GLY A 231 -12.71 -2.87 -16.02
N LEU A 232 -12.92 -2.63 -14.72
CA LEU A 232 -11.94 -2.97 -13.67
C LEU A 232 -11.57 -4.45 -13.68
N ARG A 233 -12.52 -5.34 -14.00
CA ARG A 233 -12.23 -6.76 -14.12
C ARG A 233 -11.23 -7.06 -15.21
N GLU A 234 -11.43 -6.47 -16.39
CA GLU A 234 -10.56 -6.69 -17.53
C GLU A 234 -9.16 -6.09 -17.29
N VAL A 235 -9.07 -4.93 -16.64
CA VAL A 235 -7.79 -4.35 -16.21
C VAL A 235 -7.05 -5.28 -15.23
N VAL A 236 -7.72 -5.75 -14.17
CA VAL A 236 -7.07 -6.60 -13.16
C VAL A 236 -6.63 -7.95 -13.74
N ALA A 237 -7.34 -8.48 -14.73
CA ALA A 237 -6.93 -9.68 -15.45
C ALA A 237 -5.58 -9.51 -16.19
N ARG A 238 -5.23 -8.27 -16.56
CA ARG A 238 -3.94 -7.93 -17.21
C ARG A 238 -2.78 -7.76 -16.23
N PHE A 239 -3.03 -7.67 -14.92
CA PHE A 239 -1.95 -7.55 -13.92
C PHE A 239 -1.08 -8.81 -13.79
N GLY A 240 -1.47 -9.91 -14.43
CA GLY A 240 -0.69 -11.12 -14.54
C GLY A 240 -1.33 -12.33 -13.86
N SER A 241 -0.68 -13.48 -14.00
CA SER A 241 -1.21 -14.77 -13.57
C SER A 241 -1.59 -14.78 -12.09
N GLY A 242 -2.84 -15.15 -11.79
CA GLY A 242 -3.39 -15.25 -10.44
C GLY A 242 -4.09 -13.99 -9.95
N SER A 243 -3.90 -12.84 -10.59
CA SER A 243 -4.68 -11.64 -10.30
C SER A 243 -6.11 -11.81 -10.81
N HIS A 244 -7.09 -11.50 -9.98
CA HIS A 244 -8.50 -11.63 -10.32
C HIS A 244 -9.33 -10.55 -9.65
N PHE A 245 -10.40 -10.14 -10.33
CA PHE A 245 -11.43 -9.27 -9.80
C PHE A 245 -12.77 -9.97 -10.05
N VAL A 246 -13.52 -10.19 -8.99
CA VAL A 246 -14.76 -10.95 -9.01
C VAL A 246 -15.88 -10.02 -8.58
N ARG A 247 -16.93 -9.96 -9.38
CA ARG A 247 -18.19 -9.30 -9.07
C ARG A 247 -19.27 -10.36 -8.94
N VAL A 248 -19.93 -10.43 -7.79
CA VAL A 248 -21.04 -11.35 -7.52
C VAL A 248 -22.31 -10.51 -7.39
N PRO A 249 -23.35 -10.75 -8.20
CA PRO A 249 -24.59 -9.97 -8.12
C PRO A 249 -25.27 -10.24 -6.77
N LEU A 250 -25.72 -9.17 -6.12
CA LEU A 250 -26.44 -9.24 -4.85
C LEU A 250 -27.94 -9.07 -5.13
N PRO A 251 -28.76 -10.12 -5.00
CA PRO A 251 -30.18 -10.03 -5.28
C PRO A 251 -30.86 -9.04 -4.33
N ASP A 252 -31.88 -8.39 -4.84
CA ASP A 252 -32.72 -7.46 -4.09
C ASP A 252 -33.73 -8.22 -3.21
N GLU A 253 -33.23 -8.69 -2.08
CA GLU A 253 -33.98 -9.41 -1.04
C GLU A 253 -33.79 -8.71 0.31
N ASP A 254 -34.79 -8.81 1.20
CA ASP A 254 -34.79 -8.14 2.51
C ASP A 254 -33.54 -8.49 3.35
N GLU A 255 -33.12 -9.76 3.38
CA GLU A 255 -31.92 -10.20 4.11
C GLU A 255 -30.65 -9.56 3.55
N MET A 256 -30.56 -9.39 2.23
CA MET A 256 -29.42 -8.75 1.59
C MET A 256 -29.42 -7.24 1.85
N ARG A 257 -30.58 -6.59 1.83
CA ARG A 257 -30.72 -5.17 2.22
C ARG A 257 -30.27 -4.96 3.66
N GLU A 258 -30.75 -5.79 4.60
CA GLU A 258 -30.40 -5.70 6.02
C GLU A 258 -28.89 -5.88 6.24
N MET A 259 -28.24 -6.80 5.52
CA MET A 259 -26.79 -6.96 5.55
C MET A 259 -26.06 -5.66 5.15
N ILE A 260 -26.51 -4.99 4.09
CA ILE A 260 -25.91 -3.73 3.62
C ILE A 260 -26.20 -2.58 4.60
N VAL A 261 -27.42 -2.47 5.14
CA VAL A 261 -27.77 -1.47 6.17
C VAL A 261 -26.87 -1.62 7.40
N ASN A 262 -26.68 -2.85 7.87
CA ASN A 262 -25.83 -3.15 9.02
C ASN A 262 -24.36 -2.83 8.73
N ALA A 263 -23.85 -3.18 7.55
CA ALA A 263 -22.49 -2.83 7.13
C ALA A 263 -22.29 -1.32 7.06
N PHE A 264 -23.26 -0.60 6.49
CA PHE A 264 -23.21 0.86 6.37
C PHE A 264 -23.22 1.53 7.74
N THR A 265 -24.16 1.14 8.60
CA THR A 265 -24.31 1.72 9.95
C THR A 265 -23.04 1.53 10.78
N ASN A 266 -22.41 0.35 10.70
CA ASN A 266 -21.14 0.10 11.38
C ASN A 266 -20.00 0.98 10.84
N GLN A 267 -19.84 1.06 9.52
CA GLN A 267 -18.80 1.90 8.91
C GLN A 267 -19.03 3.38 9.21
N ALA A 268 -20.27 3.86 9.12
CA ALA A 268 -20.63 5.24 9.41
C ALA A 268 -20.33 5.60 10.88
N ARG A 269 -20.63 4.69 11.82
CA ARG A 269 -20.29 4.88 13.24
C ARG A 269 -18.77 5.02 13.44
N GLU A 270 -17.98 4.11 12.86
CA GLU A 270 -16.51 4.17 12.93
C GLU A 270 -15.94 5.46 12.31
N ASP A 271 -16.47 5.86 11.15
CA ASP A 271 -16.04 7.08 10.46
C ASP A 271 -16.40 8.34 11.25
N LEU A 272 -17.57 8.39 11.90
CA LEU A 272 -17.99 9.49 12.77
C LEU A 272 -17.19 9.56 14.06
N GLU A 273 -16.91 8.43 14.70
CA GLU A 273 -16.05 8.36 15.90
C GLU A 273 -14.67 8.91 15.57
N LYS A 274 -14.05 8.45 14.48
CA LYS A 274 -12.75 8.95 14.02
C LYS A 274 -12.79 10.43 13.66
N LEU A 275 -13.85 10.88 13.00
CA LEU A 275 -14.00 12.30 12.65
C LEU A 275 -14.14 13.18 13.90
N ALA A 276 -14.86 12.73 14.92
CA ALA A 276 -14.97 13.42 16.20
C ALA A 276 -13.62 13.49 16.94
N GLU A 277 -12.84 12.40 16.94
CA GLU A 277 -11.47 12.38 17.48
C GLU A 277 -10.56 13.36 16.75
N ASP A 278 -10.58 13.36 15.41
CA ASP A 278 -9.79 14.26 14.58
C ASP A 278 -10.18 15.74 14.82
N ILE A 279 -11.48 16.04 14.97
CA ILE A 279 -11.97 17.37 15.33
C ILE A 279 -11.50 17.78 16.73
N ALA A 280 -11.55 16.88 17.71
CA ALA A 280 -11.07 17.16 19.07
C ALA A 280 -9.56 17.44 19.09
N ALA A 281 -8.77 16.65 18.36
CA ALA A 281 -7.33 16.87 18.19
C ALA A 281 -7.04 18.20 17.48
N ALA A 282 -7.80 18.54 16.44
CA ALA A 282 -7.70 19.82 15.75
C ALA A 282 -8.02 21.01 16.67
N LYS A 283 -9.04 20.88 17.53
CA LYS A 283 -9.37 21.89 18.56
C LYS A 283 -8.24 22.07 19.58
N ALA A 284 -7.64 20.97 20.05
CA ALA A 284 -6.60 21.00 21.08
C ALA A 284 -5.27 21.58 20.56
N ASN A 285 -4.89 21.25 19.33
CA ASN A 285 -3.60 21.62 18.75
C ASN A 285 -3.62 22.94 17.97
N GLY A 286 -4.78 23.58 17.80
CA GLY A 286 -4.91 24.81 17.00
C GLY A 286 -4.73 24.55 15.50
N ALA A 287 -5.64 23.78 14.91
CA ALA A 287 -5.59 23.47 13.48
C ALA A 287 -5.75 24.70 12.59
N GLY A 288 -4.93 24.79 11.53
CA GLY A 288 -5.09 25.80 10.49
C GLY A 288 -6.23 25.49 9.52
N ASP A 289 -6.63 26.49 8.73
CA ASP A 289 -7.79 26.44 7.83
C ASP A 289 -7.85 25.21 6.94
N ALA A 290 -6.72 24.81 6.34
CA ALA A 290 -6.66 23.64 5.45
C ALA A 290 -7.07 22.33 6.15
N ALA A 291 -6.68 22.16 7.42
CA ALA A 291 -7.05 20.98 8.21
C ALA A 291 -8.56 21.00 8.54
N VAL A 292 -9.10 22.18 8.88
CA VAL A 292 -10.53 22.36 9.14
C VAL A 292 -11.37 22.10 7.88
N THR A 293 -10.93 22.60 6.72
CA THR A 293 -11.58 22.33 5.42
C THR A 293 -11.57 20.84 5.09
N ASN A 294 -10.47 20.12 5.36
CA ASN A 294 -10.42 18.68 5.14
C ASN A 294 -11.45 17.93 5.99
N LEU A 295 -11.55 18.27 7.28
CA LEU A 295 -12.56 17.68 8.19
C LEU A 295 -13.99 17.97 7.70
N HIS A 296 -14.26 19.18 7.22
CA HIS A 296 -15.56 19.52 6.63
C HIS A 296 -15.87 18.72 5.37
N ASN A 297 -14.90 18.57 4.47
CA ASN A 297 -15.09 17.77 3.25
C ASN A 297 -15.39 16.30 3.58
N ARG A 298 -14.68 15.72 4.57
CA ARG A 298 -14.95 14.36 5.05
C ARG A 298 -16.36 14.22 5.63
N PHE A 299 -16.79 15.20 6.44
CA PHE A 299 -18.15 15.24 6.97
C PHE A 299 -19.20 15.25 5.86
N GLN A 300 -19.07 16.18 4.89
CA GLN A 300 -20.00 16.31 3.77
C GLN A 300 -20.08 15.06 2.91
N GLN A 301 -18.95 14.37 2.68
CA GLN A 301 -18.94 13.10 1.97
C GLN A 301 -19.72 12.02 2.72
N LEU A 302 -19.55 11.91 4.04
CA LEU A 302 -20.27 10.93 4.84
C LEU A 302 -21.78 11.22 4.91
N SER A 303 -22.17 12.49 5.05
CA SER A 303 -23.58 12.91 5.01
C SER A 303 -24.25 12.50 3.70
N ARG A 304 -23.61 12.78 2.56
CA ARG A 304 -24.13 12.42 1.25
C ARG A 304 -24.30 10.93 1.08
N ARG A 305 -23.31 10.14 1.49
CA ARG A 305 -23.42 8.67 1.45
C ARG A 305 -24.57 8.17 2.33
N ALA A 306 -24.77 8.74 3.52
CA ALA A 306 -25.90 8.36 4.37
C ALA A 306 -27.27 8.63 3.71
N GLU A 307 -27.41 9.77 3.02
CA GLU A 307 -28.61 10.10 2.26
C GLU A 307 -28.84 9.11 1.10
N GLU A 308 -27.80 8.85 0.30
CA GLU A 308 -27.86 7.90 -0.82
C GLU A 308 -28.25 6.49 -0.38
N TYR A 309 -27.67 6.01 0.74
CA TYR A 309 -27.99 4.68 1.28
C TYR A 309 -29.39 4.61 1.90
N SER A 310 -29.85 5.66 2.59
CA SER A 310 -31.21 5.71 3.14
C SER A 310 -32.27 5.69 2.03
N GLU A 311 -32.06 6.46 0.95
CA GLU A 311 -32.96 6.49 -0.19
C GLU A 311 -33.03 5.13 -0.91
N ARG A 312 -31.88 4.49 -1.13
CA ARG A 312 -31.79 3.24 -1.91
C ARG A 312 -32.26 2.01 -1.16
N LEU A 313 -31.96 1.95 0.13
CA LEU A 313 -32.32 0.80 0.96
C LEU A 313 -33.76 0.91 1.49
N SER A 314 -34.44 2.05 1.26
CA SER A 314 -35.79 2.34 1.77
C SER A 314 -35.88 2.19 3.29
N ASP A 315 -34.78 2.49 4.00
CA ASP A 315 -34.64 2.28 5.43
C ASP A 315 -34.24 3.58 6.15
N SER A 316 -34.70 3.74 7.40
CA SER A 316 -34.39 4.93 8.20
C SER A 316 -33.07 4.74 8.96
N LEU A 317 -32.08 5.56 8.60
CA LEU A 317 -30.78 5.57 9.28
C LEU A 317 -30.77 6.55 10.47
N ASP A 318 -31.78 6.47 11.32
CA ASP A 318 -32.09 7.48 12.36
C ASP A 318 -30.91 7.74 13.31
N ASP A 319 -30.25 6.68 13.78
CA ASP A 319 -29.08 6.77 14.66
C ASP A 319 -27.87 7.41 13.97
N THR A 320 -27.67 7.10 12.68
CA THR A 320 -26.61 7.70 11.85
C THR A 320 -26.89 9.20 11.66
N HIS A 321 -28.14 9.59 11.38
CA HIS A 321 -28.53 10.99 11.26
C HIS A 321 -28.40 11.76 12.59
N ALA A 322 -28.70 11.13 13.72
CA ALA A 322 -28.45 11.73 15.04
C ALA A 322 -26.95 11.99 15.26
N SER A 323 -26.11 11.01 14.93
CA SER A 323 -24.65 11.10 15.08
C SER A 323 -24.03 12.15 14.13
N LEU A 324 -24.50 12.23 12.88
CA LEU A 324 -24.11 13.28 11.93
C LEU A 324 -24.42 14.69 12.46
N ARG A 325 -25.59 14.89 13.09
CA ARG A 325 -25.95 16.19 13.69
C ARG A 325 -24.99 16.59 14.81
N LEU A 326 -24.59 15.66 15.67
CA LEU A 326 -23.64 15.93 16.75
C LEU A 326 -22.26 16.34 16.21
N VAL A 327 -21.73 15.61 15.23
CA VAL A 327 -20.44 15.93 14.61
C VAL A 327 -20.48 17.27 13.89
N ASN A 328 -21.58 17.60 13.20
CA ASN A 328 -21.76 18.91 12.55
C ASN A 328 -21.67 20.07 13.56
N MET A 329 -22.29 19.94 14.73
CA MET A 329 -22.20 20.96 15.79
C MET A 329 -20.75 21.15 16.27
N GLN A 330 -20.01 20.05 16.46
CA GLN A 330 -18.61 20.12 16.87
C GLN A 330 -17.72 20.77 15.81
N LEU A 331 -17.97 20.50 14.54
CA LEU A 331 -17.25 21.07 13.42
C LEU A 331 -17.55 22.57 13.25
N ALA A 332 -18.81 22.98 13.39
CA ALA A 332 -19.21 24.38 13.37
C ALA A 332 -18.50 25.18 14.47
N GLU A 333 -18.37 24.63 15.68
CA GLU A 333 -17.62 25.24 16.77
C GLU A 333 -16.12 25.41 16.42
N LEU A 334 -15.51 24.40 15.77
CA LEU A 334 -14.11 24.49 15.32
C LEU A 334 -13.94 25.58 14.25
N MET A 335 -14.84 25.65 13.27
CA MET A 335 -14.80 26.67 12.20
C MET A 335 -14.94 28.10 12.75
N MET A 336 -15.84 28.31 13.72
CA MET A 336 -15.99 29.63 14.37
C MET A 336 -14.73 30.08 15.09
N ARG A 337 -13.97 29.14 15.69
CA ARG A 337 -12.69 29.45 16.34
C ARG A 337 -11.55 29.71 15.37
N ALA A 338 -11.55 29.05 14.21
CA ALA A 338 -10.52 29.27 13.19
C ALA A 338 -10.69 30.63 12.48
N ALA A 339 -11.93 31.12 12.39
CA ALA A 339 -12.26 32.37 11.71
C ALA A 339 -12.10 33.65 12.57
N GLY A 340 -11.80 33.52 13.88
CA GLY A 340 -11.68 34.63 14.84
C GLY A 340 -10.27 34.84 15.32
#